data_AF-A0A6V7J802-F1
#
_entry.id   AF-A0A6V7J802-F1
#
_cell.length_a   1.000
_cell.length_b   1.000
_cell.length_c   1.000
_cell.angle_alpha   90.00
_cell.angle_beta   90.00
_cell.angle_gamma   90.00
#
_symmetry.space_group_name_H-M   'P 1'
#
loop_
_entity.id
_entity.type
_entity.pdbx_description
1 polymer ?
#
loop_
_entity_poly.entity_id
_entity_poly.type
_entity_poly.pdbx_seq_one_letter_code
_entity_poly.pdbx_strand_id
1 'polypeptide(L)' 'QPTINEATNNVVDGINLDEIKEFAKAFKIRRLSLGLTQTQVGQSLSITEGPAYSQSAIC' A
#
# COMPACT_ATOMS: atom_id res chain seq x y z
N GLN A 1 35.32 15.66 8.98
CA GLN A 1 34.50 14.43 8.95
C GLN A 1 33.17 14.83 8.31
N PRO A 2 32.78 14.31 7.14
CA PRO A 2 31.47 14.60 6.59
C PRO A 2 30.47 13.63 7.23
N THR A 3 29.50 14.18 7.96
CA THR A 3 28.35 13.45 8.47
C THR A 3 27.44 13.14 7.27
N ILE A 4 27.44 11.90 6.81
CA ILE A 4 26.50 11.45 5.78
C ILE A 4 25.15 11.33 6.47
N ASN A 5 24.27 12.31 6.23
CA ASN A 5 22.88 12.26 6.64
C ASN A 5 22.22 11.08 5.94
N GLU A 6 21.91 10.04 6.70
CA GLU A 6 21.29 8.78 6.27
C GLU A 6 19.78 8.95 5.94
N ALA A 7 19.40 10.07 5.33
CA ALA A 7 18.00 10.45 5.10
C ALA A 7 17.53 10.30 3.63
N THR A 8 18.37 9.79 2.73
CA THR A 8 18.08 9.74 1.28
C THR A 8 18.04 8.31 0.70
N ASN A 9 17.62 7.31 1.47
CA ASN A 9 17.63 5.91 1.01
C ASN A 9 16.26 5.27 0.72
N ASN A 10 15.14 5.98 0.93
CA ASN A 10 13.80 5.42 0.72
C ASN A 10 13.03 6.04 -0.45
N VAL A 11 13.70 6.77 -1.35
CA VAL A 11 13.08 7.28 -2.59
C VAL A 11 13.60 6.46 -3.77
N VAL A 12 12.71 5.70 -4.41
CA VAL A 12 13.01 4.89 -5.62
C VAL A 12 12.14 5.42 -6.76
N ASP A 13 12.76 5.79 -7.89
CA ASP A 13 12.07 6.34 -9.07
C ASP A 13 11.19 7.57 -8.75
N GLY A 14 11.61 8.39 -7.78
CA GLY A 14 10.83 9.55 -7.32
C GLY A 14 9.66 9.22 -6.38
N ILE A 15 9.49 7.94 -6.05
CA ILE A 15 8.46 7.46 -5.12
C ILE A 15 9.07 7.30 -3.74
N ASN A 16 8.46 7.94 -2.74
CA ASN A 16 8.81 7.75 -1.35
C ASN A 16 8.24 6.41 -0.84
N LEU A 17 9.10 5.42 -0.64
CA LEU A 17 8.73 4.09 -0.17
C LEU A 17 8.17 4.10 1.26
N ASP A 18 8.46 5.11 2.07
CA ASP A 18 7.90 5.19 3.42
C ASP A 18 6.42 5.57 3.39
N GLU A 19 6.00 6.42 2.46
CA GLU A 19 4.58 6.72 2.23
C GLU A 19 3.82 5.47 1.78
N ILE A 20 4.43 4.66 0.90
CA ILE A 20 3.84 3.38 0.46
C ILE A 20 3.72 2.39 1.64
N LYS A 21 4.73 2.30 2.50
CA LYS A 21 4.69 1.46 3.71
C LYS A 21 3.60 1.92 4.68
N GLU A 22 3.46 3.22 4.89
CA GLU A 22 2.43 3.79 5.77
C GLU A 22 1.03 3.54 5.23
N PHE A 23 0.82 3.76 3.93
CA PHE A 23 -0.43 3.43 3.25
C PHE A 23 -0.78 1.95 3.42
N ALA A 24 0.17 1.03 3.16
CA ALA A 24 -0.07 -0.40 3.29
C ALA A 24 -0.45 -0.80 4.73
N LYS A 25 0.20 -0.21 5.75
CA LYS A 25 -0.16 -0.42 7.16
C LYS A 25 -1.57 0.08 7.46
N ALA A 26 -1.89 1.32 7.07
CA ALA A 26 -3.20 1.92 7.31
C ALA A 26 -4.32 1.13 6.62
N PHE A 27 -4.09 0.71 5.37
CA PHE A 27 -5.01 -0.12 4.59
C PHE A 27 -5.28 -1.46 5.27
N LYS A 28 -4.23 -2.17 5.70
CA LYS A 28 -4.36 -3.46 6.41
C LYS A 28 -5.17 -3.32 7.70
N ILE A 29 -4.86 -2.30 8.52
CA ILE A 29 -5.57 -2.04 9.77
C ILE A 29 -7.04 -1.73 9.48
N ARG A 30 -7.33 -0.84 8.53
CA ARG A 30 -8.70 -0.46 8.17
C ARG A 30 -9.50 -1.66 7.68
N ARG A 31 -8.94 -2.45 6.76
CA ARG A 31 -9.56 -3.68 6.26
C ARG A 31 -9.93 -4.63 7.40
N LEU A 32 -8.98 -4.92 8.29
CA LEU A 32 -9.20 -5.84 9.41
C LEU A 32 -10.23 -5.27 10.40
N SER A 33 -10.20 -3.96 10.66
CA SER A 33 -11.18 -3.30 11.55
C SER A 33 -12.62 -3.37 11.04
N LEU A 34 -12.80 -3.52 9.72
CA LEU A 34 -14.09 -3.70 9.07
C LEU A 34 -14.49 -5.19 8.95
N GLY A 35 -13.66 -6.12 9.44
CA GLY A 35 -13.93 -7.56 9.32
C GLY A 35 -13.80 -8.10 7.90
N LEU A 36 -13.12 -7.38 7.00
CA LEU A 36 -13.03 -7.75 5.59
C LEU A 36 -11.81 -8.62 5.31
N THR A 37 -12.00 -9.64 4.48
CA THR A 37 -10.92 -10.43 3.91
C THR A 37 -10.31 -9.74 2.69
N GLN A 38 -9.15 -10.21 2.26
CA GLN A 38 -8.49 -9.70 1.05
C GLN A 38 -9.37 -9.86 -0.20
N THR A 39 -10.01 -11.01 -0.33
CA THR A 39 -10.90 -11.33 -1.46
C THR A 39 -12.10 -10.39 -1.51
N GLN A 40 -12.73 -10.11 -0.35
CA GLN A 40 -13.86 -9.20 -0.29
C GLN A 40 -13.49 -7.77 -0.69
N VAL A 41 -12.31 -7.29 -0.29
CA VAL A 41 -11.82 -5.97 -0.73
C VAL A 41 -11.50 -5.96 -2.21
N GLY A 42 -10.78 -6.96 -2.72
CA GLY A 42 -10.47 -7.07 -4.15
C GLY A 42 -11.73 -7.10 -5.02
N GLN A 43 -12.75 -7.85 -4.63
CA GLN A 43 -14.04 -7.89 -5.32
C GLN A 43 -14.77 -6.55 -5.27
N SER A 44 -14.80 -5.89 -4.11
CA SER A 44 -15.47 -4.59 -3.94
C SER A 44 -14.82 -3.49 -4.78
N LEU A 45 -13.48 -3.46 -4.83
CA LEU A 45 -12.71 -2.54 -5.67
C LEU A 45 -12.90 -2.87 -7.16
N SER A 46 -12.93 -4.14 -7.53
CA SER A 46 -13.16 -4.56 -8.92
C SER A 46 -14.55 -4.14 -9.44
N ILE A 47 -15.57 -4.19 -8.58
CA ILE A 47 -16.94 -3.73 -8.91
C ILE A 47 -16.98 -2.21 -9.09
N THR A 48 -16.25 -1.47 -8.25
CA THR A 48 -16.36 0.01 -8.17
C THR A 48 -15.42 0.71 -9.15
N GLU A 49 -14.19 0.23 -9.29
CA GLU A 49 -13.09 0.87 -10.04
C GLU A 49 -12.70 0.09 -11.31
N GLY A 50 -13.37 -1.03 -11.57
CA GLY A 50 -13.14 -1.87 -12.74
C GLY A 50 -12.04 -2.94 -12.56
N PRO A 51 -11.76 -3.74 -13.62
CA PRO A 51 -10.94 -4.96 -13.54
C PRO A 51 -9.44 -4.72 -13.31
N ALA A 52 -8.99 -3.47 -13.18
CA ALA A 52 -7.59 -3.12 -12.90
C ALA A 52 -7.12 -3.57 -11.50
N TYR A 53 -8.04 -3.79 -10.56
CA TYR A 53 -7.76 -4.29 -9.22
C TYR A 53 -7.95 -5.81 -9.14
N SER A 54 -6.97 -6.58 -9.63
CA SER A 54 -6.94 -8.03 -9.46
C SER A 54 -6.55 -8.42 -8.03
N GLN A 55 -6.88 -9.65 -7.59
CA GLN A 55 -6.48 -10.16 -6.28
C GLN A 55 -4.96 -10.13 -6.08
N SER A 56 -4.18 -10.31 -7.16
CA SER A 56 -2.72 -10.18 -7.16
C SER A 56 -2.23 -8.75 -6.91
N ALA A 57 -3.00 -7.72 -7.25
CA ALA A 57 -2.65 -6.32 -6.97
C ALA A 57 -2.87 -5.93 -5.50
N ILE A 58 -3.66 -6.73 -4.75
CA ILE A 58 -4.04 -6.47 -3.34
C ILE A 58 -3.30 -7.42 -2.37
N CYS A 59 -2.61 -8.44 -2.87
CA CYS A 59 -1.94 -9.47 -2.07
C CYS A 59 -0.60 -9.03 -1.51
#